data_AF-A0A3C2B973-F1
#
_entry.id   AF-A0A3C2B973-F1
#
_cell.length_a   1.000
_cell.length_b   1.000
_cell.length_c   1.000
_cell.angle_alpha   90.00
_cell.angle_beta   90.00
_cell.angle_gamma   90.00
#
_symmetry.space_group_name_H-M   'P 1'
#
loop_
_entity.id
_entity.type
_entity.pdbx_description
1 polymer ?
#
loop_
_entity_poly.entity_id
_entity_poly.type
_entity_poly.pdbx_seq_one_letter_code
_entity_poly.pdbx_strand_id
1 'polypeptide(L)' 'LDEPTNHLDLPAIEQLEQALDTFPGTVLLVSHDRSLLANVRRTRTVVLADGRVVSDRPE' A
#
# COMPACT_ATOMS: atom_id res chain seq x y z
N LEU A 1 -3.13 -6.21 -4.32
CA LEU A 1 -2.41 -5.57 -5.44
C LEU A 1 -0.93 -5.83 -5.22
N ASP A 2 -0.27 -6.46 -6.18
CA ASP A 2 1.16 -6.74 -6.13
C ASP A 2 1.88 -5.76 -7.06
N GLU A 3 2.74 -4.93 -6.49
CA GLU A 3 3.47 -3.85 -7.19
C GLU A 3 2.59 -2.95 -8.06
N PRO A 4 1.56 -2.30 -7.48
CA PRO A 4 0.61 -1.52 -8.26
C PRO A 4 1.18 -0.23 -8.85
N THR A 5 2.37 0.21 -8.42
CA THR A 5 3.06 1.38 -8.99
C THR A 5 3.90 1.01 -10.22
N ASN A 6 4.04 -0.27 -10.55
CA ASN A 6 4.84 -0.68 -11.69
C ASN A 6 4.21 -0.17 -12.99
N HIS A 7 5.03 0.51 -13.81
CA HIS A 7 4.60 1.18 -15.05
C HIS A 7 3.57 2.32 -14.89
N LEU A 8 3.33 2.82 -13.67
CA LEU A 8 2.48 3.99 -13.44
C LEU A 8 3.30 5.29 -13.42
N ASP A 9 2.72 6.34 -14.00
CA ASP A 9 3.19 7.71 -13.83
C ASP A 9 2.57 8.34 -12.56
N LEU A 10 3.09 9.50 -12.14
CA LEU A 10 2.65 10.15 -10.90
C LEU A 10 1.13 10.40 -10.84
N PRO A 11 0.45 10.87 -11.91
CA PRO A 11 -1.01 11.03 -11.90
C PRO A 11 -1.77 9.71 -11.68
N ALA A 12 -1.29 8.60 -12.25
CA ALA A 12 -1.94 7.31 -12.04
C ALA A 12 -1.76 6.79 -10.60
N ILE A 13 -0.62 7.11 -9.95
CA ILE A 13 -0.41 6.81 -8.53
C ILE A 13 -1.41 7.59 -7.66
N GLU A 14 -1.60 8.89 -7.93
CA GLU A 14 -2.58 9.71 -7.20
C GLU A 14 -4.01 9.18 -7.37
N GLN A 15 -4.38 8.73 -8.58
CA GLN A 15 -5.69 8.11 -8.82
C GLN A 15 -5.85 6.79 -8.07
N LEU A 16 -4.79 5.97 -8.01
CA LEU A 16 -4.80 4.73 -7.24
C LEU A 16 -5.00 5.03 -5.74
N GLU A 17 -4.30 6.03 -5.20
CA GLU A 17 -4.45 6.45 -3.81
C GLU A 17 -5.91 6.85 -3.50
N GLN A 18 -6.54 7.66 -4.36
CA GLN A 18 -7.95 8.06 -4.22
C GLN A 18 -8.92 6.88 -4.32
N ALA A 19 -8.67 5.95 -5.25
CA ALA A 19 -9.48 4.75 -5.40
C ALA A 19 -9.40 3.85 -4.16
N LEU A 20 -8.21 3.73 -3.56
CA LEU A 20 -8.01 2.96 -2.34
C LEU A 20 -8.68 3.60 -1.11
N ASP A 21 -8.68 4.93 -1.01
CA ASP A 21 -9.32 5.65 0.12
C ASP A 21 -10.86 5.56 0.08
N THR A 22 -11.44 5.43 -1.11
CA THR A 22 -12.90 5.35 -1.31
C THR A 22 -13.43 3.91 -1.44
N PHE A 23 -12.56 2.91 -1.46
CA PHE A 23 -12.96 1.52 -1.63
C PHE A 23 -13.66 0.99 -0.36
N PRO A 24 -14.93 0.51 -0.45
CA PRO A 24 -15.69 0.11 0.73
C PRO A 24 -15.29 -1.26 1.31
N GLY A 25 -14.28 -1.92 0.73
CA GLY A 25 -13.82 -3.25 1.13
C GLY A 25 -12.43 -3.27 1.77
N THR A 26 -11.95 -4.46 2.05
CA THR A 26 -10.56 -4.66 2.52
C THR A 26 -9.64 -4.89 1.33
N VAL A 27 -8.54 -4.15 1.26
CA VAL A 27 -7.50 -4.34 0.25
C VAL A 27 -6.22 -4.85 0.91
N LEU A 28 -5.64 -5.92 0.35
CA LEU A 28 -4.26 -6.31 0.64
C LEU A 28 -3.34 -5.67 -0.40
N LEU A 29 -2.56 -4.69 0.04
CA LEU A 29 -1.59 -3.96 -0.76
C LEU A 29 -0.18 -4.48 -0.49
N VAL A 30 0.52 -4.94 -1.53
CA VAL A 30 1.91 -5.39 -1.47
C VAL A 30 2.71 -4.51 -2.43
N SER A 31 3.71 -3.82 -1.91
CA SER A 31 4.61 -3.00 -2.73
C SER A 31 5.94 -2.79 -2.02
N HIS A 32 7.00 -2.59 -2.81
CA HIS A 32 8.28 -2.09 -2.30
C HIS A 32 8.36 -0.56 -2.26
N ASP A 33 7.36 0.15 -2.82
CA ASP A 33 7.29 1.61 -2.83
C ASP A 33 6.83 2.17 -1.47
N ARG A 34 7.75 2.82 -0.76
CA ARG A 34 7.48 3.39 0.56
C ARG A 34 6.59 4.63 0.52
N SER A 35 6.61 5.39 -0.58
CA SER A 35 5.83 6.62 -0.71
C SER A 35 4.35 6.29 -0.85
N LEU A 36 4.00 5.37 -1.75
CA LEU A 36 2.63 4.85 -1.88
C LEU A 36 2.12 4.31 -0.53
N LEU A 37 2.94 3.49 0.13
CA LEU A 37 2.59 2.86 1.41
C LEU A 37 2.43 3.85 2.57
N ALA A 38 2.99 5.05 2.47
CA ALA A 38 2.86 6.13 3.45
C ALA A 38 1.62 7.01 3.19
N ASN A 39 1.22 7.15 1.93
CA ASN A 39 0.11 8.01 1.53
C ASN A 39 -1.25 7.32 1.64
N VAL A 40 -1.31 6.00 1.54
CA VAL A 40 -2.55 5.23 1.67
C VAL A 40 -2.94 5.02 3.15
N ARG A 41 -4.23 5.17 3.47
CA ARG A 41 -4.75 4.82 4.80
C ARG A 41 -4.69 3.30 5.01
N ARG A 42 -4.07 2.88 6.11
CA ARG A 42 -3.81 1.46 6.41
C ARG A 42 -4.21 1.16 7.84
N THR A 43 -4.90 0.05 8.04
CA THR A 43 -5.27 -0.46 9.37
C THR A 43 -4.25 -1.44 9.94
N ARG A 44 -3.37 -1.97 9.08
CA ARG A 44 -2.30 -2.89 9.45
C ARG A 44 -1.17 -2.82 8.45
N THR A 45 0.06 -2.87 8.95
CA THR A 45 1.27 -2.98 8.15
C THR A 45 1.95 -4.32 8.43
N VAL A 46 2.33 -5.03 7.37
CA VAL A 46 3.14 -6.25 7.48
C VAL A 46 4.42 -6.02 6.69
N VAL A 47 5.57 -6.19 7.34
CA VAL A 47 6.90 -6.01 6.75
C VAL A 47 7.56 -7.38 6.67
N LEU A 48 8.02 -7.74 5.48
CA LEU A 48 8.88 -8.90 5.24
C LEU A 48 10.32 -8.42 5.07
N ALA A 49 11.21 -8.78 5.99
CA ALA A 49 12.63 -8.45 5.92
C ALA A 49 13.46 -9.64 6.42
N ASP A 50 14.53 -10.01 5.70
CA ASP A 50 15.44 -11.10 6.05
C ASP A 50 14.74 -12.44 6.32
N GLY A 51 13.69 -12.75 5.55
CA GLY A 51 12.86 -13.95 5.72
C GLY A 51 11.98 -13.94 6.97
N ARG A 52 11.89 -12.81 7.68
CA ARG A 52 11.04 -12.62 8.86
C ARG A 52 9.88 -11.70 8.55
N VAL A 53 8.73 -12.03 9.14
CA VAL A 53 7.50 -11.24 9.03
C VAL A 53 7.27 -10.51 10.35
N VAL A 54 7.21 -9.18 10.28
CA VAL A 54 6.84 -8.31 11.40
C VAL A 54 5.51 -7.65 11.04
N SER A 55 4.56 -7.59 11.97
CA SER A 55 3.30 -6.89 11.74
C SER A 55 3.05 -5.83 12.79
N ASP A 56 2.67 -4.65 12.32
CA ASP A 56 2.33 -3.49 13.12
C ASP A 56 0.88 -3.05 12.85
N ARG A 57 0.23 -2.49 13.86
CA ARG A 57 -1.11 -1.89 13.76
C ARG A 57 -0.99 -0.45 14.25
N PRO A 58 -1.16 0.55 13.38
CA PRO A 58 -1.24 1.92 13.86
C PRO A 58 -2.48 2.05 14.76
N GLU A 59 -2.31 2.66 15.94
CA GLU A 59 -3.40 2.97 16.89
C GLU A 59 -4.39 3.99 16.33
#